data_AF-A0A9W9ZP31-F1
#
_entry.id   AF-A0A9W9ZP31-F1
#
_cell.length_a   1.000
_cell.length_b   1.000
_cell.length_c   1.000
_cell.angle_alpha   90.00
_cell.angle_beta   90.00
_cell.angle_gamma   90.00
#
_symmetry.space_group_name_H-M   'P 1'
#
loop_
_entity.id
_entity.type
_entity.pdbx_description
1 polymer ?
#
loop_
_entity_poly.entity_id
_entity_poly.type
_entity_poly.pdbx_seq_one_letter_code
_entity_poly.pdbx_strand_id
1 'polypeptide(L)'
;MSSDAISVMRHNNSCGKTLLDNWVEERQCEPFDKSDAVNVSQLHKQGHKGILTTDFHARPEGLSTVRDSYRKPETLGVREIGLRQQLLQEELIRQVSAEVDQEFNPPPPSVEYISTTKKDYSKEFTPIVKAPTRDHDVNTEQPATLWLERAQEVHGVSQVRTKDTPFRKNAAFSTPIDEYRDAPKPGEQWKF
;
A
#
# COMPACT_ATOMS: atom_id res chain seq x y z
N MET A 1 -58.99 -57.91 -37.20
CA MET A 1 -60.05 -57.56 -38.17
C MET A 1 -59.42 -56.67 -39.22
N SER A 2 -59.40 -57.16 -40.46
CA SER A 2 -58.80 -56.52 -41.62
C SER A 2 -59.56 -55.23 -41.91
N SER A 3 -58.97 -54.07 -41.63
CA SER A 3 -59.47 -52.79 -42.13
C SER A 3 -58.88 -52.61 -43.52
N ASP A 4 -59.69 -52.96 -44.52
CA ASP A 4 -59.38 -52.74 -45.93
C ASP A 4 -58.87 -51.31 -46.13
N ALA A 5 -57.61 -51.19 -46.55
CA ALA A 5 -57.11 -49.97 -47.12
C ALA A 5 -57.82 -49.78 -48.47
N ILE A 6 -59.01 -49.18 -48.42
CA ILE A 6 -59.68 -48.69 -49.62
C ILE A 6 -58.77 -47.58 -50.15
N SER A 7 -57.94 -47.93 -51.12
CA SER A 7 -57.34 -46.98 -52.03
C SER A 7 -58.50 -46.34 -52.77
N VAL A 8 -59.07 -45.28 -52.19
CA VAL A 8 -60.02 -44.41 -52.86
C VAL A 8 -59.18 -43.69 -53.90
N MET A 9 -59.07 -44.28 -55.09
CA MET A 9 -58.76 -43.51 -56.29
C MET A 9 -59.86 -42.45 -56.37
N ARG A 10 -59.55 -41.24 -55.88
CA ARG A 10 -60.45 -40.09 -56.01
C ARG A 10 -60.66 -39.91 -57.51
N HIS A 11 -61.88 -40.18 -57.96
CA HIS A 11 -62.25 -39.82 -59.32
C HIS A 11 -62.13 -38.29 -59.41
N ASN A 12 -61.48 -37.78 -60.45
CA ASN A 12 -61.35 -36.33 -60.64
C ASN A 12 -62.74 -35.77 -60.99
N ASN A 13 -63.54 -35.44 -59.98
CA ASN A 13 -64.89 -34.87 -60.08
C ASN A 13 -64.89 -33.39 -60.49
N SER A 14 -63.80 -32.94 -61.11
CA SER A 14 -63.64 -31.59 -61.65
C SER A 14 -63.85 -30.48 -60.61
N CYS A 15 -63.42 -30.71 -59.35
CA CYS A 15 -63.50 -29.77 -58.22
C CYS A 15 -64.95 -29.33 -57.94
N GLY A 16 -65.83 -30.30 -57.70
CA GLY A 16 -67.25 -30.04 -57.40
C GLY A 16 -68.09 -29.53 -58.57
N LYS A 17 -67.60 -29.47 -59.82
CA LYS A 17 -68.43 -29.07 -60.98
C LYS A 17 -69.58 -30.05 -61.24
N THR A 18 -69.37 -31.34 -60.98
CA THR A 18 -70.41 -32.38 -61.05
C THR A 18 -70.95 -32.71 -59.66
N LEU A 19 -72.23 -33.09 -59.55
CA LEU A 19 -72.89 -33.47 -58.28
C LEU A 19 -72.56 -34.91 -57.84
N LEU A 20 -71.31 -35.31 -58.03
CA LEU A 20 -70.80 -36.64 -57.71
C LEU A 20 -69.86 -36.55 -56.49
N ASP A 21 -69.87 -37.58 -55.65
CA ASP A 21 -69.11 -37.63 -54.40
C ASP A 21 -69.39 -36.44 -53.46
N ASN A 22 -68.36 -35.94 -52.77
CA ASN A 22 -68.46 -34.87 -51.76
C ASN A 22 -68.51 -33.45 -52.37
N TRP A 23 -69.37 -33.26 -53.38
CA TRP A 23 -69.43 -32.03 -54.17
C TRP A 23 -69.82 -30.79 -53.35
N VAL A 24 -70.57 -30.96 -52.25
CA VAL A 24 -71.02 -29.85 -51.39
C VAL A 24 -69.84 -29.25 -50.62
N GLU A 25 -69.04 -30.09 -49.95
CA GLU A 25 -67.86 -29.64 -49.20
C GLU A 25 -66.81 -29.05 -50.14
N GLU A 26 -66.59 -29.68 -51.30
CA GLU A 26 -65.67 -29.17 -52.31
C GLU A 26 -66.04 -27.77 -52.82
N ARG A 27 -67.33 -27.49 -53.08
CA ARG A 27 -67.77 -26.15 -53.50
C ARG A 27 -67.67 -25.11 -52.38
N GLN A 28 -67.89 -25.52 -51.13
CA GLN A 28 -67.76 -24.63 -49.98
C GLN A 28 -66.29 -24.30 -49.67
N CYS A 29 -65.39 -25.26 -49.90
CA CYS A 29 -63.95 -25.09 -49.72
C CYS A 29 -63.25 -24.40 -50.90
N GLU A 30 -63.84 -24.40 -52.10
CA GLU A 30 -63.23 -23.85 -53.32
C GLU A 30 -62.74 -22.39 -53.22
N PRO A 31 -63.45 -21.45 -52.57
CA PRO A 31 -62.96 -20.09 -52.37
C PRO A 31 -61.73 -20.01 -51.45
N PHE A 32 -61.58 -20.96 -50.51
CA PHE A 32 -60.49 -21.00 -49.54
C PHE A 32 -59.24 -21.68 -50.15
N ASP A 33 -59.42 -22.72 -50.97
CA ASP A 33 -58.34 -23.45 -51.64
C ASP A 33 -57.66 -22.65 -52.78
N LYS A 34 -58.34 -21.65 -53.35
CA LYS A 34 -57.81 -20.81 -54.43
C LYS A 34 -56.66 -19.88 -54.01
N SER A 35 -56.50 -19.65 -52.72
CA SER A 35 -55.65 -18.55 -52.22
C SER A 35 -54.16 -18.88 -52.15
N ASP A 36 -53.77 -20.14 -52.30
CA ASP A 36 -52.40 -20.55 -52.61
C ASP A 36 -52.47 -22.00 -53.10
N ALA A 37 -51.79 -22.34 -54.20
CA ALA A 37 -51.54 -23.75 -54.51
C ALA A 37 -50.57 -24.30 -53.46
N VAL A 38 -51.08 -24.59 -52.26
CA VAL A 38 -50.30 -25.03 -51.12
C VAL A 38 -49.68 -26.36 -51.51
N ASN A 39 -48.41 -26.34 -51.85
CA ASN A 39 -47.66 -27.55 -52.11
C ASN A 39 -47.69 -28.39 -50.82
N VAL A 40 -48.43 -29.51 -50.84
CA VAL A 40 -48.62 -30.38 -49.67
C VAL A 40 -47.27 -30.82 -49.09
N SER A 41 -46.25 -30.99 -49.93
CA SER A 41 -44.90 -31.31 -49.46
C SER A 41 -44.27 -30.17 -48.65
N GLN A 42 -44.58 -28.91 -48.97
CA GLN A 42 -44.11 -27.74 -48.24
C GLN A 42 -44.94 -27.50 -46.98
N LEU A 43 -46.24 -27.78 -47.01
CA LEU A 43 -47.11 -27.77 -45.83
C LEU A 43 -46.67 -28.80 -44.79
N HIS A 44 -46.32 -30.01 -45.21
CA HIS A 44 -45.79 -31.03 -44.29
C HIS A 44 -44.40 -30.67 -43.73
N LYS A 45 -43.61 -29.88 -44.48
CA LYS A 45 -42.27 -29.42 -44.03
C LYS A 45 -42.33 -28.20 -43.13
N GLN A 46 -43.22 -27.25 -43.41
CA GLN A 46 -43.26 -25.92 -42.77
C GLN A 46 -44.43 -25.77 -41.79
N GLY A 47 -45.42 -26.67 -41.83
CA GLY A 47 -46.63 -26.61 -41.02
C GLY A 47 -47.67 -25.61 -41.55
N HIS A 48 -48.84 -25.62 -40.93
CA HIS A 48 -49.90 -24.66 -41.23
C HIS A 48 -49.58 -23.28 -40.62
N LYS A 49 -49.66 -22.24 -41.46
CA LYS A 49 -49.57 -20.85 -40.99
C LYS A 49 -50.82 -20.49 -40.19
N GLY A 50 -50.67 -19.69 -39.12
CA GLY A 50 -51.80 -19.16 -38.35
C GLY A 50 -52.30 -20.02 -37.18
N ILE A 51 -51.75 -21.23 -36.96
CA ILE A 51 -52.14 -22.07 -35.81
C ILE A 51 -51.54 -21.56 -34.50
N LEU A 52 -50.26 -21.17 -34.50
CA LEU A 52 -49.52 -20.82 -33.29
C LEU A 52 -49.50 -19.30 -33.01
N THR A 53 -49.64 -18.49 -34.06
CA THR A 53 -49.64 -17.02 -33.95
C THR A 53 -50.52 -16.43 -35.05
N THR A 54 -51.20 -15.33 -34.75
CA THR A 54 -51.97 -14.55 -35.71
C THR A 54 -51.08 -13.66 -36.59
N ASP A 55 -49.84 -13.41 -36.17
CA ASP A 55 -48.85 -12.68 -36.95
C ASP A 55 -48.00 -13.65 -37.79
N PHE A 56 -48.26 -13.68 -39.10
CA PHE A 56 -47.59 -14.57 -40.05
C PHE A 56 -46.09 -14.27 -40.24
N HIS A 57 -45.61 -13.11 -39.81
CA HIS A 57 -44.19 -12.72 -39.89
C HIS A 57 -43.47 -12.75 -38.54
N ALA A 58 -44.19 -13.02 -37.44
CA ALA A 58 -43.58 -13.13 -36.13
C ALA A 58 -42.54 -14.26 -36.10
N ARG A 59 -41.31 -13.92 -35.73
CA ARG A 59 -40.27 -14.91 -35.48
C ARG A 59 -40.52 -15.54 -34.11
N PRO A 60 -40.42 -16.87 -33.96
CA PRO A 60 -40.53 -17.49 -32.65
C PRO A 60 -39.42 -16.95 -31.74
N GLU A 61 -39.76 -16.58 -30.51
CA GLU A 61 -38.83 -15.94 -29.55
C GLU A 61 -37.65 -16.85 -29.16
N GLY A 62 -37.66 -18.13 -29.57
CA GLY A 62 -36.57 -19.08 -29.30
C GLY A 62 -36.39 -19.37 -27.81
N LEU A 63 -37.41 -19.09 -26.99
CA LEU A 63 -37.38 -19.33 -25.56
C LEU A 63 -37.65 -20.81 -25.28
N SER A 64 -36.80 -21.40 -24.45
CA SER A 64 -37.09 -22.71 -23.89
C SER A 64 -38.17 -22.59 -22.82
N THR A 65 -38.94 -23.66 -22.62
CA THR A 65 -39.96 -23.74 -21.57
C THR A 65 -39.41 -23.39 -20.19
N VAL A 66 -38.15 -23.77 -19.92
CA VAL A 66 -37.42 -23.44 -18.69
C VAL A 66 -37.16 -21.95 -18.59
N ARG A 67 -36.64 -21.30 -19.64
CA ARG A 67 -36.37 -19.85 -19.61
C ARG A 67 -37.64 -19.02 -19.49
N ASP A 68 -38.74 -19.53 -20.04
CA ASP A 68 -40.03 -18.87 -19.95
C ASP A 68 -40.69 -19.02 -18.57
N SER A 69 -40.62 -20.22 -17.98
CA SER A 69 -41.22 -20.51 -16.67
C SER A 69 -40.39 -19.97 -15.50
N TYR A 70 -39.06 -19.95 -15.62
CA TYR A 70 -38.14 -19.50 -14.57
C TYR A 70 -37.54 -18.13 -14.90
N ARG A 71 -38.41 -17.14 -15.12
CA ARG A 71 -38.00 -15.74 -15.27
C ARG A 71 -37.54 -15.18 -13.92
N LYS A 72 -36.61 -14.22 -13.96
CA LYS A 72 -36.22 -13.48 -12.76
C LYS A 72 -37.47 -12.83 -12.16
N PRO A 73 -37.77 -13.03 -10.86
CA PRO A 73 -38.92 -12.41 -10.24
C PRO A 73 -38.77 -10.89 -10.35
N GLU A 74 -39.82 -10.25 -10.84
CA GLU A 74 -39.87 -8.80 -10.91
C GLU A 74 -40.08 -8.27 -9.50
N THR A 75 -39.16 -7.43 -9.04
CA THR A 75 -39.33 -6.78 -7.75
C THR A 75 -40.43 -5.74 -7.90
N LEU A 76 -41.55 -5.94 -7.21
CA LEU A 76 -42.55 -4.90 -7.01
C LEU A 76 -41.79 -3.72 -6.38
N GLY A 77 -41.64 -2.61 -7.11
CA GLY A 77 -40.84 -1.43 -6.71
C GLY A 77 -41.42 -0.67 -5.51
N VAL A 78 -42.07 -1.38 -4.60
CA VAL A 78 -42.67 -0.90 -3.37
C VAL A 78 -41.58 -0.81 -2.33
N ARG A 79 -41.53 0.33 -1.65
CA ARG A 79 -40.57 0.56 -0.57
C ARG A 79 -40.99 -0.22 0.67
N GLU A 80 -40.16 -1.15 1.11
CA GLU A 80 -40.41 -1.97 2.31
C GLU A 80 -40.12 -1.23 3.63
N ILE A 81 -39.27 -0.19 3.58
CA ILE A 81 -38.73 0.50 4.77
C ILE A 81 -39.08 1.99 4.73
N GLY A 82 -39.48 2.57 5.86
CA GLY A 82 -39.75 4.01 5.97
C GLY A 82 -38.49 4.88 5.85
N LEU A 83 -38.66 6.14 5.40
CA LEU A 83 -37.54 7.07 5.17
C LEU A 83 -36.66 7.30 6.40
N ARG A 84 -37.29 7.48 7.57
CA ARG A 84 -36.57 7.67 8.83
C ARG A 84 -35.68 6.48 9.16
N GLN A 85 -36.18 5.25 8.98
CA GLN A 85 -35.43 4.04 9.31
C GLN A 85 -34.27 3.85 8.34
N GLN A 86 -34.46 4.14 7.04
CA GLN A 86 -33.37 4.08 6.07
C GLN A 86 -32.25 5.05 6.43
N LEU A 87 -32.56 6.32 6.70
CA LEU A 87 -31.55 7.32 7.05
C LEU A 87 -30.80 6.95 8.34
N LEU A 88 -31.52 6.41 9.33
CA LEU A 88 -30.90 5.94 10.57
C LEU A 88 -29.98 4.74 10.33
N GLN A 89 -30.38 3.81 9.46
CA GLN A 89 -29.55 2.66 9.09
C GLN A 89 -28.31 3.09 8.32
N GLU A 90 -28.43 4.01 7.36
CA GLU A 90 -27.29 4.55 6.61
C GLU A 90 -26.30 5.26 7.54
N GLU A 91 -26.79 6.07 8.48
CA GLU A 91 -25.94 6.74 9.47
C GLU A 91 -25.22 5.73 10.37
N LEU A 92 -25.92 4.70 10.84
CA LEU A 92 -25.34 3.64 11.67
C LEU A 92 -24.25 2.88 10.90
N ILE A 93 -24.53 2.50 9.65
CA ILE A 93 -23.55 1.82 8.78
C ILE A 93 -22.31 2.68 8.60
N ARG A 94 -22.48 3.99 8.37
CA ARG A 94 -21.36 4.93 8.22
C ARG A 94 -20.50 5.03 9.49
N GLN A 95 -21.13 5.07 10.66
CA GLN A 95 -20.42 5.11 11.94
C GLN A 95 -19.65 3.81 12.17
N VAL A 96 -20.31 2.67 12.02
CA VAL A 96 -19.67 1.35 12.17
C VAL A 96 -18.53 1.16 11.17
N SER A 97 -18.69 1.58 9.91
CA SER A 97 -17.60 1.48 8.93
C SER A 97 -16.40 2.33 9.32
N ALA A 98 -16.62 3.55 9.83
CA ALA A 98 -15.52 4.42 10.25
C ALA A 98 -14.76 3.87 11.46
N GLU A 99 -15.48 3.29 12.43
CA GLU A 99 -14.88 2.63 13.60
C GLU A 99 -14.05 1.39 13.19
N VAL A 100 -14.63 0.55 12.32
CA VAL A 100 -13.94 -0.62 11.77
C VAL A 100 -12.70 -0.18 10.99
N ASP A 101 -12.79 0.83 10.15
CA ASP A 101 -11.64 1.35 9.40
C ASP A 101 -10.53 1.86 10.33
N GLN A 102 -10.88 2.54 11.42
CA GLN A 102 -9.92 3.02 12.41
C GLN A 102 -9.25 1.88 13.19
N GLU A 103 -9.98 0.82 13.49
CA GLU A 103 -9.46 -0.37 14.19
C GLU A 103 -8.54 -1.20 13.28
N PHE A 104 -8.94 -1.42 12.03
CA PHE A 104 -8.17 -2.22 11.07
C PHE A 104 -6.99 -1.45 10.47
N ASN A 105 -7.09 -0.13 10.33
CA ASN A 105 -6.03 0.73 9.81
C ASN A 105 -5.55 1.72 10.87
N PRO A 106 -4.93 1.26 11.97
CA PRO A 106 -4.33 2.17 12.92
C PRO A 106 -3.25 2.99 12.22
N PRO A 107 -3.07 4.28 12.59
CA PRO A 107 -1.99 5.07 12.03
C PRO A 107 -0.66 4.36 12.29
N PRO A 108 0.27 4.37 11.32
CA PRO A 108 1.56 3.72 11.50
C PRO A 108 2.25 4.31 12.73
N PRO A 109 2.93 3.48 13.53
CA PRO A 109 3.67 3.97 14.69
C PRO A 109 4.68 5.02 14.24
N SER A 110 4.93 6.02 15.09
CA SER A 110 5.92 7.05 14.80
C SER A 110 7.28 6.39 14.53
N VAL A 111 7.83 6.64 13.35
CA VAL A 111 9.12 6.06 12.97
C VAL A 111 10.23 6.78 13.74
N GLU A 112 10.93 6.04 14.60
CA GLU A 112 12.14 6.53 15.26
C GLU A 112 13.31 6.46 14.26
N TYR A 113 13.75 7.62 13.75
CA TYR A 113 14.93 7.72 12.86
C TYR A 113 16.26 7.79 13.63
N ILE A 114 16.25 7.53 14.92
CA ILE A 114 17.39 7.68 15.81
C ILE A 114 17.90 6.29 16.16
N SER A 115 19.20 6.06 16.00
CA SER A 115 19.81 4.81 16.45
C SER A 115 19.70 4.68 17.97
N THR A 116 19.62 3.45 18.47
CA THR A 116 19.65 3.16 19.92
C THR A 116 20.82 3.88 20.60
N THR A 117 21.99 3.90 19.97
CA THR A 117 23.16 4.62 20.49
C THR A 117 22.91 6.12 20.67
N LYS A 118 22.28 6.79 19.71
CA LYS A 118 22.03 8.23 19.81
C LYS A 118 20.91 8.55 20.80
N LYS A 119 19.96 7.63 21.01
CA LYS A 119 18.90 7.76 22.03
C LYS A 119 19.44 7.55 23.44
N ASP A 120 20.29 6.54 23.62
CA ASP A 120 20.75 6.12 24.96
C ASP A 120 22.00 6.90 25.43
N TYR A 121 22.83 7.38 24.50
CA TYR A 121 24.11 8.05 24.81
C TYR A 121 24.11 9.55 24.45
N SER A 122 22.99 10.26 24.64
CA SER A 122 22.88 11.70 24.38
C SER A 122 23.19 12.58 25.60
N LYS A 123 24.18 12.20 26.43
CA LYS A 123 24.55 13.05 27.57
C LYS A 123 25.45 14.19 27.11
N GLU A 124 24.91 15.40 27.10
CA GLU A 124 25.70 16.60 26.83
C GLU A 124 26.68 16.85 27.98
N PHE A 125 27.95 17.10 27.63
CA PHE A 125 28.97 17.43 28.61
C PHE A 125 28.74 18.87 29.09
N THR A 126 28.39 19.01 30.36
CA THR A 126 28.37 20.32 31.04
C THR A 126 29.69 20.51 31.78
N PRO A 127 30.57 21.42 31.33
CA PRO A 127 31.82 21.69 32.02
C PRO A 127 31.53 22.21 33.43
N ILE A 128 31.96 21.47 34.45
CA ILE A 128 31.91 21.95 35.83
C ILE A 128 33.08 22.91 36.01
N VAL A 129 32.82 24.20 35.80
CA VAL A 129 33.82 25.25 36.06
C VAL A 129 33.93 25.41 37.57
N LYS A 130 34.99 24.85 38.16
CA LYS A 130 35.31 25.04 39.57
C LYS A 130 36.00 26.39 39.74
N ALA A 131 35.67 27.11 40.82
CA ALA A 131 36.40 28.31 41.18
C ALA A 131 37.88 27.94 41.46
N PRO A 132 38.85 28.71 40.95
CA PRO A 132 40.26 28.50 41.26
C PRO A 132 40.49 28.58 42.77
N THR A 133 41.13 27.57 43.37
CA THR A 133 41.48 27.56 44.80
C THR A 133 42.72 28.42 45.10
N ARG A 134 43.56 28.65 44.10
CA ARG A 134 44.81 29.42 44.19
C ARG A 134 45.10 30.13 42.86
N ASP A 135 45.71 31.31 42.96
CA ASP A 135 46.12 32.14 41.81
C ASP A 135 47.44 31.64 41.20
N HIS A 136 47.47 30.36 40.78
CA HIS A 136 48.63 29.77 40.11
C HIS A 136 48.51 30.00 38.60
N ASP A 137 49.49 30.68 38.00
CA ASP A 137 49.56 30.87 36.55
C ASP A 137 50.59 29.93 35.93
N VAL A 138 50.08 29.05 35.05
CA VAL A 138 50.84 27.99 34.36
C VAL A 138 52.00 28.56 33.53
N ASN A 139 51.90 29.82 33.07
CA ASN A 139 52.91 30.42 32.22
C ASN A 139 54.06 31.07 32.99
N THR A 140 53.83 31.46 34.25
CA THR A 140 54.79 32.24 35.04
C THR A 140 55.43 31.43 36.17
N GLU A 141 54.71 30.45 36.71
CA GLU A 141 55.23 29.61 37.79
C GLU A 141 56.11 28.47 37.27
N GLN A 142 57.11 28.09 38.06
CA GLN A 142 57.91 26.90 37.77
C GLN A 142 57.07 25.64 37.98
N PRO A 143 57.16 24.65 37.09
CA PRO A 143 56.44 23.40 37.27
C PRO A 143 57.00 22.66 38.50
N ALA A 144 56.11 22.17 39.35
CA ALA A 144 56.47 21.28 40.45
C ALA A 144 56.96 19.95 39.85
N THR A 145 58.28 19.77 39.83
CA THR A 145 58.94 18.56 39.32
C THR A 145 59.84 17.98 40.39
N LEU A 146 60.07 16.67 40.33
CA LEU A 146 60.96 15.95 41.26
C LEU A 146 62.37 16.57 41.33
N TRP A 147 62.86 17.12 40.21
CA TRP A 147 64.13 17.80 40.15
C TRP A 147 64.13 19.12 40.92
N LEU A 148 63.02 19.87 40.89
CA LEU A 148 62.88 21.13 41.64
C LEU A 148 62.90 20.87 43.15
N GLU A 149 62.17 19.83 43.60
CA GLU A 149 62.12 19.45 45.01
C GLU A 149 63.50 19.03 45.55
N ARG A 150 64.29 18.33 44.72
CA ARG A 150 65.62 17.84 45.10
C ARG A 150 66.77 18.70 44.57
N ALA A 151 66.51 19.93 44.15
CA ALA A 151 67.50 20.78 43.48
C ALA A 151 68.78 21.01 44.31
N GLN A 152 68.70 20.91 45.64
CA GLN A 152 69.85 21.03 46.54
C GLN A 152 70.64 19.73 46.74
N GLU A 153 70.01 18.56 46.53
CA GLU A 153 70.60 17.23 46.74
C GLU A 153 71.19 16.64 45.46
N VAL A 154 70.83 17.20 44.29
CA VAL A 154 71.29 16.72 43.00
C VAL A 154 72.76 17.12 42.79
N HIS A 155 73.60 16.12 42.54
CA HIS A 155 75.02 16.29 42.27
C HIS A 155 75.28 16.32 40.75
N GLY A 156 76.42 16.88 40.33
CA GLY A 156 76.80 16.95 38.91
C GLY A 156 76.09 18.03 38.09
N VAL A 157 75.36 18.93 38.74
CA VAL A 157 74.74 20.10 38.11
C VAL A 157 75.57 21.36 38.35
N SER A 158 75.43 22.32 37.44
CA SER A 158 76.11 23.60 37.57
C SER A 158 75.51 24.44 38.70
N GLN A 159 76.31 25.33 39.30
CA GLN A 159 75.87 26.14 40.44
C GLN A 159 74.65 27.02 40.12
N VAL A 160 73.70 27.03 41.05
CA VAL A 160 72.46 27.78 40.97
C VAL A 160 72.72 29.27 41.18
N ARG A 161 72.39 30.09 40.17
CA ARG A 161 72.47 31.56 40.24
C ARG A 161 71.24 32.23 40.83
N THR A 162 70.09 31.58 40.86
CA THR A 162 68.82 32.15 41.36
C THR A 162 67.90 31.01 41.78
N LYS A 163 67.18 31.15 42.90
CA LYS A 163 66.26 30.11 43.40
C LYS A 163 65.09 29.83 42.44
N ASP A 164 64.72 30.82 41.63
CA ASP A 164 63.61 30.71 40.68
C ASP A 164 63.94 29.85 39.45
N THR A 165 65.22 29.64 39.12
CA THR A 165 65.65 28.82 37.99
C THR A 165 66.87 27.96 38.36
N PRO A 166 66.68 26.85 39.10
CA PRO A 166 67.80 26.07 39.61
C PRO A 166 68.60 25.35 38.51
N PHE A 167 67.96 24.87 37.44
CA PHE A 167 68.63 24.10 36.38
C PHE A 167 68.97 24.91 35.13
N ARG A 168 69.51 26.12 35.32
CA ARG A 168 69.96 26.96 34.19
C ARG A 168 71.37 26.57 33.76
N LYS A 169 71.61 26.48 32.44
CA LYS A 169 72.96 26.26 31.88
C LYS A 169 73.91 27.34 32.40
N ASN A 170 75.01 26.90 33.00
CA ASN A 170 76.09 27.77 33.44
C ASN A 170 77.40 27.20 32.87
N ALA A 171 78.07 28.03 32.06
CA ALA A 171 79.30 27.69 31.35
C ALA A 171 80.53 28.40 31.92
N ALA A 172 80.45 28.99 33.13
CA ALA A 172 81.52 29.81 33.70
C ALA A 172 82.87 29.08 33.82
N PHE A 173 82.87 27.75 33.96
CA PHE A 173 84.10 26.95 33.98
C PHE A 173 84.75 26.82 32.59
N SER A 174 83.95 26.77 31.52
CA SER A 174 84.41 26.54 30.15
C SER A 174 84.51 27.80 29.31
N THR A 175 84.11 28.97 29.83
CA THR A 175 84.29 30.26 29.16
C THR A 175 85.78 30.63 29.10
N PRO A 176 86.31 31.08 27.95
CA PRO A 176 87.68 31.58 27.84
C PRO A 176 87.96 32.72 28.83
N ILE A 177 89.23 32.85 29.25
CA ILE A 177 89.65 33.82 30.29
C ILE A 177 89.29 35.26 29.90
N ASP A 178 89.39 35.63 28.62
CA ASP A 178 89.09 36.97 28.12
C ASP A 178 87.60 37.36 28.27
N GLU A 179 86.71 36.38 28.39
CA GLU A 179 85.25 36.56 28.52
C GLU A 179 84.73 36.26 29.95
N TYR A 180 85.63 35.91 30.88
CA TYR A 180 85.26 35.54 32.24
C TYR A 180 84.67 36.73 33.00
N ARG A 181 83.51 36.52 33.64
CA ARG A 181 82.77 37.57 34.37
C ARG A 181 82.71 37.28 35.87
N ASP A 182 83.87 36.99 36.49
CA ASP A 182 84.02 36.84 37.94
C ASP A 182 82.95 35.96 38.61
N ALA A 183 82.66 34.82 37.99
CA ALA A 183 81.78 33.83 38.58
C ALA A 183 82.45 33.17 39.82
N PRO A 184 81.67 32.65 40.78
CA PRO A 184 82.20 31.83 41.86
C PRO A 184 82.89 30.59 41.31
N LYS A 185 83.98 30.19 41.96
CA LYS A 185 84.75 29.00 41.57
C LYS A 185 83.94 27.73 41.85
N PRO A 186 84.26 26.60 41.18
CA PRO A 186 83.63 25.32 41.48
C PRO A 186 83.72 24.98 42.98
N GLY A 187 82.57 24.93 43.67
CA GLY A 187 82.47 24.67 45.12
C GLY A 187 82.11 25.89 45.98
N GLU A 188 82.23 27.11 45.44
CA GLU A 188 81.78 28.33 46.12
C GLU A 188 80.28 28.58 45.84
N GLN A 189 79.55 29.06 46.84
CA GLN A 189 78.14 29.42 46.68
C GLN A 189 78.00 30.89 46.26
N TRP A 190 77.02 31.18 45.40
CA TRP A 190 76.61 32.56 45.16
C TRP A 190 76.09 33.17 46.47
N LYS A 191 76.69 34.28 46.91
CA LYS A 191 76.19 35.07 48.04
C LYS A 191 75.03 35.93 47.51
N PHE A 192 73.84 35.72 48.04
CA PHE A 192 72.64 36.51 47.79
C PHE A 192 72.43 37.53 48.90
#